data_AF-D7JDU0-F1
#
_entry.id   AF-D7JDU0-F1
#
_cell.length_a   1.000
_cell.length_b   1.000
_cell.length_c   1.000
_cell.angle_alpha   90.00
_cell.angle_beta   90.00
_cell.angle_gamma   90.00
#
_symmetry.space_group_name_H-M   'P 1'
#
loop_
_entity.id
_entity.type
_entity.pdbx_description
1 polymer ?
#
loop_
_entity_poly.entity_id
_entity_poly.type
_entity_poly.pdbx_seq_one_letter_code
_entity_poly.pdbx_strand_id
1 'polypeptide(L)'
;MQQNYIKVTIHTDMEEYLQNILAYRLLSVGYGGIEETSSGMEAYCSEDIFDERALIAMLPDDAKYRIESIEPSRWERFIKAN
;
A
#
# COMPACT_ATOMS: atom_id res chain seq x y z
N MET A 1 17.32 -0.70 -16.12
CA MET A 1 16.57 -1.80 -15.48
C MET A 1 15.16 -1.29 -15.28
N GLN A 2 14.13 -2.06 -15.61
CA GLN A 2 12.74 -1.68 -15.30
C GLN A 2 12.55 -1.79 -13.79
N GLN A 3 12.01 -0.75 -13.16
CA GLN A 3 11.72 -0.76 -11.72
C GLN A 3 10.36 -1.42 -11.52
N ASN A 4 10.33 -2.54 -10.80
CA ASN A 4 9.10 -3.18 -10.38
C ASN A 4 8.53 -2.45 -9.16
N TYR A 5 7.22 -2.56 -9.00
CA TYR A 5 6.49 -1.96 -7.89
C TYR A 5 5.84 -3.06 -7.08
N ILE A 6 5.58 -2.76 -5.80
CA ILE A 6 4.85 -3.62 -4.90
C ILE A 6 3.49 -3.00 -4.66
N LYS A 7 2.44 -3.80 -4.88
CA LYS A 7 1.09 -3.53 -4.42
C LYS A 7 0.86 -4.30 -3.12
N VAL A 8 0.41 -3.61 -2.10
CA VAL A 8 -0.06 -4.19 -0.85
C VAL A 8 -1.56 -3.94 -0.75
N THR A 9 -2.36 -5.01 -0.74
CA THR A 9 -3.79 -4.92 -0.43
C THR A 9 -3.97 -5.26 1.03
N ILE A 10 -4.53 -4.35 1.82
CA ILE A 10 -4.78 -4.47 3.25
C ILE A 10 -6.29 -4.55 3.46
N HIS A 11 -6.76 -5.67 3.98
CA HIS A 11 -8.14 -5.91 4.36
C HIS A 11 -8.30 -5.81 5.86
N THR A 12 -9.19 -4.93 6.31
CA THR A 12 -9.41 -4.67 7.72
C THR A 12 -10.73 -3.93 7.94
N ASP A 13 -11.44 -4.26 9.03
CA ASP A 13 -12.71 -3.64 9.42
C ASP A 13 -12.48 -2.37 10.27
N MET A 14 -11.46 -1.56 9.94
CA MET A 14 -11.16 -0.36 10.71
C MET A 14 -12.09 0.79 10.37
N GLU A 15 -12.34 1.64 11.37
CA GLU A 15 -12.93 2.95 11.18
C GLU A 15 -12.11 3.82 10.21
N GLU A 16 -12.80 4.68 9.44
CA GLU A 16 -12.22 5.56 8.42
C GLU A 16 -11.05 6.41 8.95
N TYR A 17 -11.12 6.88 10.20
CA TYR A 17 -10.03 7.68 10.77
C TYR A 17 -8.74 6.85 10.97
N LEU A 18 -8.84 5.55 11.27
CA LEU A 18 -7.68 4.67 11.41
C LEU A 18 -7.09 4.33 10.05
N GLN A 19 -7.94 4.19 9.02
CA GLN A 19 -7.48 4.04 7.64
C GLN A 19 -6.68 5.27 7.20
N ASN A 20 -7.16 6.47 7.50
CA ASN A 20 -6.42 7.72 7.24
C ASN A 20 -5.06 7.77 7.96
N ILE A 21 -4.99 7.32 9.22
CA ILE A 21 -3.72 7.26 9.97
C ILE A 21 -2.75 6.27 9.33
N LEU A 22 -3.22 5.08 8.95
CA LEU A 22 -2.42 4.07 8.29
C LEU A 22 -1.91 4.56 6.93
N ALA A 23 -2.77 5.22 6.14
CA ALA A 23 -2.41 5.83 4.88
C ALA A 23 -1.28 6.87 5.07
N TYR A 24 -1.43 7.77 6.04
CA TYR A 24 -0.39 8.76 6.35
C TYR A 24 0.96 8.12 6.74
N ARG A 25 0.93 7.03 7.51
CA ARG A 25 2.15 6.29 7.90
C ARG A 25 2.82 5.65 6.68
N LEU A 26 2.04 5.03 5.80
CA LEU A 26 2.54 4.42 4.56
C LEU A 26 3.19 5.47 3.65
N LEU A 27 2.57 6.64 3.46
CA LEU A 27 3.18 7.75 2.72
C LEU A 27 4.51 8.20 3.36
N SER A 28 4.56 8.26 4.69
CA SER A 28 5.76 8.70 5.43
C SER A 28 6.95 7.75 5.29
N VAL A 29 6.71 6.46 5.00
CA VAL A 29 7.77 5.46 4.76
C VAL A 29 8.06 5.24 3.27
N GLY A 30 7.46 6.03 2.38
CA GLY A 30 7.82 6.06 0.96
C GLY A 30 6.85 5.37 0.00
N TYR A 31 5.65 4.98 0.46
CA TYR A 31 4.59 4.57 -0.46
C TYR A 31 4.13 5.78 -1.26
N GLY A 32 4.03 5.62 -2.58
CA GLY A 32 3.74 6.71 -3.52
C GLY A 32 2.29 6.81 -3.94
N GLY A 33 1.46 5.81 -3.59
CA GLY A 33 0.06 5.76 -3.98
C GLY A 33 -0.75 4.96 -2.98
N ILE A 34 -1.90 5.50 -2.62
CA ILE A 34 -2.84 4.88 -1.69
C ILE A 34 -4.23 5.04 -2.26
N GLU A 35 -4.98 3.95 -2.29
CA GLU A 35 -6.37 3.90 -2.71
C GLU A 35 -7.19 3.27 -1.59
N GLU A 36 -8.14 4.02 -1.05
CA GLU A 36 -9.08 3.50 -0.07
C GLU A 36 -10.15 2.65 -0.77
N THR A 37 -10.49 1.52 -0.18
CA THR A 37 -11.51 0.62 -0.69
C THR A 37 -12.60 0.41 0.36
N SER A 38 -13.74 -0.13 -0.04
CA SER A 38 -14.82 -0.46 0.91
C SER A 38 -14.45 -1.52 1.95
N SER A 39 -13.28 -2.17 1.84
CA SER A 39 -12.84 -3.26 2.72
C SER A 39 -11.45 -3.04 3.34
N GLY A 40 -10.93 -1.81 3.26
CA GLY A 40 -9.57 -1.47 3.71
C GLY A 40 -8.88 -0.55 2.68
N MET A 41 -7.67 -0.89 2.24
CA MET A 41 -6.93 -0.05 1.30
C MET A 41 -5.93 -0.81 0.44
N GLU A 42 -5.51 -0.18 -0.64
CA GLU A 42 -4.39 -0.62 -1.48
C GLU A 42 -3.29 0.42 -1.43
N ALA A 43 -2.06 -0.03 -1.21
CA ALA A 43 -0.90 0.84 -1.10
C ALA A 43 0.20 0.36 -2.07
N TYR A 44 0.88 1.32 -2.68
CA TYR A 44 1.85 1.07 -3.74
C TYR A 44 3.18 1.73 -3.44
N CYS A 45 4.27 0.98 -3.60
CA CYS A 45 5.65 1.48 -3.44
C CYS A 45 6.58 0.81 -4.45
N SER A 46 7.80 1.34 -4.59
CA SER A 46 8.82 0.67 -5.40
C SER A 46 9.43 -0.51 -4.63
N GLU A 47 9.87 -1.54 -5.35
CA GLU A 47 10.42 -2.76 -4.74
C GLU A 47 11.65 -2.51 -3.85
N ASP A 48 12.44 -1.46 -4.14
CA ASP A 48 13.61 -1.05 -3.36
C ASP A 48 13.27 -0.36 -2.02
N ILE A 49 12.05 0.15 -1.86
CA ILE A 49 11.57 0.79 -0.63
C ILE A 49 10.79 -0.22 0.23
N PHE A 50 10.25 -1.28 -0.38
CA PHE A 50 9.39 -2.23 0.32
C PHE A 50 10.11 -2.99 1.43
N ASP A 51 9.63 -2.84 2.66
CA ASP A 51 10.04 -3.64 3.82
C ASP A 51 8.79 -4.27 4.47
N GLU A 52 8.62 -5.57 4.28
CA GLU A 52 7.49 -6.33 4.82
C GLU A 52 7.46 -6.30 6.36
N ARG A 53 8.60 -6.25 7.04
CA ARG A 53 8.63 -6.20 8.52
C ARG A 53 8.13 -4.85 9.02
N ALA A 54 8.52 -3.76 8.35
CA ALA A 54 8.03 -2.44 8.66
C ALA A 54 6.52 -2.34 8.40
N LEU A 55 6.03 -2.93 7.29
CA LEU A 55 4.60 -3.04 7.01
C LEU A 55 3.86 -3.73 8.15
N ILE A 56 4.25 -4.96 8.52
CA ILE A 56 3.59 -5.75 9.57
C ILE A 56 3.54 -4.96 10.90
N ALA A 57 4.60 -4.25 11.26
CA ALA A 57 4.65 -3.46 12.49
C ALA A 57 3.67 -2.26 12.51
N MET A 58 3.20 -1.81 11.34
CA MET A 58 2.20 -0.75 11.23
C MET A 58 0.76 -1.29 11.16
N LEU A 59 0.61 -2.57 10.81
CA LEU A 59 -0.69 -3.18 10.63
C LEU A 59 -1.37 -3.49 11.98
N PRO A 60 -2.71 -3.39 12.03
CA PRO A 60 -3.50 -3.95 13.12
C PRO A 60 -3.31 -5.46 13.25
N ASP A 61 -3.45 -5.98 14.47
CA ASP A 61 -3.27 -7.42 14.75
C ASP A 61 -4.21 -8.34 13.95
N ASP A 62 -5.40 -7.85 13.58
CA ASP A 62 -6.44 -8.58 12.85
C ASP A 62 -6.42 -8.32 11.33
N ALA A 63 -5.55 -7.42 10.86
CA ALA A 63 -5.48 -7.09 9.45
C ALA A 63 -4.94 -8.25 8.63
N LYS A 64 -5.61 -8.51 7.50
CA LYS A 64 -5.12 -9.43 6.48
C LYS A 64 -4.49 -8.62 5.37
N TYR A 65 -3.37 -9.06 4.84
CA TYR A 65 -2.73 -8.37 3.74
C TYR A 65 -2.29 -9.34 2.64
N ARG A 66 -2.14 -8.81 1.44
CA ARG A 66 -1.58 -9.50 0.27
C ARG A 66 -0.53 -8.60 -0.37
N ILE A 67 0.59 -9.19 -0.75
CA ILE A 67 1.69 -8.52 -1.46
C ILE A 67 1.72 -9.07 -2.87
N GLU A 68 1.76 -8.17 -3.86
CA GLU A 68 1.88 -8.51 -5.28
C GLU A 68 2.97 -7.65 -5.91
N SER A 69 3.91 -8.28 -6.63
CA SER A 69 4.80 -7.56 -7.54
C SER A 69 4.03 -7.17 -8.79
N ILE A 70 4.06 -5.90 -9.15
CA ILE A 70 3.38 -5.35 -10.30
C ILE A 70 4.36 -4.69 -11.26
N GLU A 71 4.11 -4.89 -12.55
CA GLU A 71 4.88 -4.29 -13.63
C GLU A 71 4.73 -2.75 -13.63
N PRO A 72 5.78 -1.99 -14.00
CA PRO A 72 5.76 -0.53 -14.08
C PRO A 72 4.58 0.03 -14.89
N SER A 73 4.16 -0.67 -15.96
CA SER A 73 3.02 -0.25 -16.78
C SER A 73 1.68 -0.21 -16.03
N ARG A 74 1.50 -1.05 -15.00
CA ARG A 74 0.31 -1.02 -14.13
C ARG A 74 0.37 0.16 -13.16
N TRP A 75 1.54 0.40 -12.58
CA TRP A 75 1.77 1.55 -11.70
C TRP A 75 1.59 2.88 -12.44
N GLU A 76 2.19 3.04 -13.62
CA GLU A 76 2.06 4.24 -14.44
C GLU A 76 0.60 4.58 -14.77
N ARG A 77 -0.26 3.57 -14.97
CA ARG A 77 -1.69 3.78 -15.18
C ARG A 77 -2.37 4.34 -13.94
N PHE A 78 -1.98 3.91 -12.75
CA PHE A 78 -2.52 4.40 -11.48
C PHE A 78 -2.15 5.87 -11.25
N ILE A 79 -0.87 6.24 -11.39
CA ILE A 79 -0.41 7.62 -11.15
C ILE A 79 -0.80 8.61 -12.26
N LYS A 80 -1.10 8.16 -13.47
CA LYS A 80 -1.56 9.04 -14.57
C LYS A 80 -3.08 9.25 -14.56
N ALA A 81 -3.82 8.40 -13.85
CA ALA A 81 -5.28 8.49 -13.72
C ALA A 81 -5.73 9.39 -12.55
N ASN A 82 -4.81 9.67 -11.62
CA ASN A 82 -4.96 10.59 -10.49
C ASN A 82 -4.12 11.86 -10.71
#